data_AF-A0A553F4Q3-F1
#
_entry.id   AF-A0A553F4Q3-F1
#
_cell.length_a   1.000
_cell.length_b   1.000
_cell.length_c   1.000
_cell.angle_alpha   90.00
_cell.angle_beta   90.00
_cell.angle_gamma   90.00
#
_symmetry.space_group_name_H-M   'P 1'
#
loop_
_entity.id
_entity.type
_entity.pdbx_description
1 polymer ?
#
loop_
_entity_poly.entity_id
_entity_poly.type
_entity_poly.pdbx_seq_one_letter_code
_entity_poly.pdbx_strand_id
1 'polypeptide(L)'
;MKQMIDILKRGILLWMIGVLASCATANREEVSVPAELPVETTTSHTALEEQVYADELSPEVLKAFELQAQTKLKDCYEFLQLISNPGYDTTFRKQAITQTLALFSSGSGLLQTGLDSSQVSLPSFLEELYKGKWGETRYQVSQVVLKVPLSMTSDTSYAGQMAYMLKLNDQYVSGRPVLQDIVVKKVSMDFGGEVSVIWKVFLGN
;
A
#
# COMPACT_ATOMS: atom_id res chain seq x y z
N MET A 1 -2.41 -45.49 -38.21
CA MET A 1 -1.77 -44.40 -37.44
C MET A 1 -2.06 -42.99 -37.96
N LYS A 2 -2.01 -42.69 -39.26
CA LYS A 2 -2.34 -41.35 -39.80
C LYS A 2 -3.78 -40.88 -39.49
N GLN A 3 -4.78 -41.76 -39.59
CA GLN A 3 -6.18 -41.40 -39.35
C GLN A 3 -6.50 -41.00 -37.89
N MET A 4 -5.72 -41.46 -36.92
CA MET A 4 -5.95 -41.15 -35.50
C MET A 4 -5.48 -39.74 -35.14
N ILE A 5 -4.48 -39.23 -35.86
CA ILE A 5 -3.92 -37.88 -35.68
C ILE A 5 -4.89 -36.83 -36.24
N ASP A 6 -5.61 -37.13 -37.32
CA ASP A 6 -6.58 -36.20 -37.91
C ASP A 6 -7.85 -36.04 -37.07
N ILE A 7 -8.26 -37.09 -36.35
CA ILE A 7 -9.41 -37.03 -35.42
C ILE A 7 -9.06 -36.17 -34.20
N LEU A 8 -7.83 -36.31 -33.67
CA LEU A 8 -7.36 -35.52 -32.53
C LEU A 8 -7.25 -34.02 -32.87
N LYS A 9 -6.76 -33.69 -34.07
CA LYS A 9 -6.66 -32.31 -34.56
C LYS A 9 -8.04 -31.66 -34.75
N ARG A 10 -9.03 -32.40 -35.25
CA ARG A 10 -10.40 -31.90 -35.38
C ARG A 10 -11.09 -31.69 -34.03
N GLY A 11 -10.80 -32.53 -33.03
CA GLY A 11 -11.29 -32.35 -31.67
C GLY A 11 -10.76 -31.08 -30.99
N ILE A 12 -9.47 -30.78 -31.15
CA ILE A 12 -8.83 -29.58 -30.58
C ILE A 12 -9.36 -28.30 -31.26
N LEU A 13 -9.58 -28.32 -32.58
CA LEU A 13 -10.12 -27.19 -33.31
C LEU A 13 -11.58 -26.87 -32.91
N LEU A 14 -12.40 -27.91 -32.70
CA LEU A 14 -13.79 -27.75 -32.22
C LEU A 14 -13.85 -27.21 -30.78
N TRP A 15 -12.91 -27.60 -29.93
CA TRP A 15 -12.83 -27.08 -28.56
C TRP A 15 -12.44 -25.58 -28.53
N MET A 16 -11.51 -25.15 -29.39
CA MET A 16 -11.11 -23.74 -29.51
C MET A 16 -12.26 -22.83 -30.01
N ILE A 17 -13.10 -23.30 -30.94
CA ILE A 17 -14.26 -22.53 -31.43
C ILE A 17 -15.35 -22.40 -30.35
N GLY A 18 -15.53 -23.42 -29.51
CA GLY A 18 -16.47 -23.38 -28.39
C GLY A 18 -16.10 -22.35 -27.32
N VAL A 19 -14.80 -22.18 -27.04
CA VAL A 19 -14.32 -21.18 -26.05
C VAL A 19 -14.46 -19.74 -26.58
N LEU A 20 -14.29 -19.51 -27.88
CA LEU A 20 -14.46 -18.18 -28.49
C LEU A 20 -15.93 -17.75 -28.63
N ALA A 21 -16.86 -18.69 -28.75
CA ALA A 21 -18.30 -18.39 -28.78
C ALA A 21 -18.88 -18.06 -27.39
N SER A 22 -18.25 -18.55 -26.31
CA SER A 22 -18.71 -18.29 -24.93
C SER A 22 -18.33 -16.90 -24.39
N CYS A 23 -17.48 -16.14 -25.12
CA CYS A 23 -17.17 -14.74 -24.82
C CYS A 23 -18.04 -13.74 -25.61
N ALA A 24 -18.86 -14.20 -26.56
CA ALA A 24 -19.58 -13.32 -27.49
C ALA A 24 -21.10 -13.23 -27.29
N THR A 25 -21.68 -13.94 -26.31
CA THR A 25 -23.13 -13.99 -26.08
C THR A 25 -23.54 -13.85 -24.61
N ALA A 26 -23.07 -12.79 -23.96
CA ALA A 26 -23.66 -12.31 -22.71
C ALA A 26 -23.69 -10.77 -22.73
N ASN A 27 -24.81 -10.25 -23.26
CA ASN A 27 -25.40 -8.91 -23.07
C ASN A 27 -25.69 -8.18 -24.38
N ARG A 28 -26.80 -8.59 -25.01
CA ARG A 28 -27.58 -7.73 -25.92
C ARG A 28 -29.05 -7.86 -25.55
N GLU A 29 -29.47 -7.09 -24.55
CA GLU A 29 -30.86 -6.64 -24.42
C GLU A 29 -30.87 -5.15 -24.68
N GLU A 30 -31.49 -4.76 -25.81
CA GLU A 30 -31.85 -3.39 -26.12
C GLU A 30 -33.11 -3.04 -25.32
N VAL A 31 -33.00 -2.13 -24.36
CA VAL A 31 -34.14 -1.40 -23.78
C VAL A 31 -33.82 0.10 -23.83
N SER A 32 -34.82 0.84 -24.28
CA SER A 32 -34.87 2.24 -24.68
C SER A 32 -34.38 3.30 -23.67
N VAL A 33 -33.61 4.26 -24.18
CA VAL A 33 -33.24 5.62 -23.66
C VAL A 33 -34.54 6.46 -23.49
N PRO A 34 -34.69 7.48 -22.60
CA PRO A 34 -33.68 8.50 -22.22
C PRO A 34 -33.71 9.06 -20.78
N ALA A 35 -32.54 9.45 -20.26
CA ALA A 35 -32.30 10.70 -19.50
C ALA A 35 -30.82 10.79 -19.10
N GLU A 36 -30.27 11.98 -19.24
CA GLU A 36 -28.88 12.37 -19.00
C GLU A 36 -28.35 11.88 -17.64
N LEU A 37 -27.18 11.24 -17.64
CA LEU A 37 -26.33 11.12 -16.46
C LEU A 37 -24.97 11.77 -16.76
N PRO A 38 -24.41 12.53 -15.81
CA PRO A 38 -23.30 13.43 -16.09
C PRO A 38 -22.01 12.66 -16.33
N VAL A 39 -21.20 13.23 -17.21
CA VAL A 39 -19.81 12.89 -17.46
C VAL A 39 -19.00 13.10 -16.17
N GLU A 40 -18.84 12.06 -15.37
CA GLU A 40 -17.87 12.02 -14.26
C GLU A 40 -16.78 11.02 -14.60
N THR A 41 -15.79 11.41 -15.40
CA THR A 41 -14.53 10.61 -15.47
C THR A 41 -13.30 11.38 -15.95
N THR A 42 -13.24 12.70 -15.75
CA THR A 42 -12.00 13.44 -16.09
C THR A 42 -11.62 14.55 -15.11
N THR A 43 -12.44 14.86 -14.10
CA THR A 43 -12.22 16.01 -13.20
C THR A 43 -11.51 15.65 -11.88
N SER A 44 -11.33 14.36 -11.55
CA SER A 44 -10.81 13.95 -10.24
C SER A 44 -9.29 14.09 -10.08
N HIS A 45 -8.51 13.94 -11.17
CA HIS A 45 -7.05 14.00 -11.08
C HIS A 45 -6.53 15.43 -10.88
N THR A 46 -7.09 16.41 -11.60
CA THR A 46 -6.65 17.81 -11.52
C THR A 46 -7.03 18.46 -10.17
N ALA A 47 -8.18 18.10 -9.62
CA ALA A 47 -8.63 18.61 -8.31
C ALA A 47 -7.78 18.10 -7.13
N LEU A 48 -7.19 16.92 -7.25
CA LEU A 48 -6.24 16.38 -6.26
C LEU A 48 -4.88 17.09 -6.34
N GLU A 49 -4.40 17.39 -7.55
CA GLU A 49 -3.12 18.09 -7.76
C GLU A 49 -3.14 19.53 -7.24
N GLU A 50 -4.23 20.27 -7.41
CA GLU A 50 -4.37 21.63 -6.87
C GLU A 50 -4.46 21.66 -5.33
N GLN A 51 -5.04 20.64 -4.71
CA GLN A 51 -5.20 20.56 -3.25
C GLN A 51 -3.91 20.15 -2.51
N VAL A 52 -2.90 19.63 -3.21
CA VAL A 52 -1.57 19.38 -2.63
C VAL A 52 -0.89 20.69 -2.22
N TYR A 53 -1.28 21.82 -2.83
CA TYR A 53 -0.73 23.15 -2.54
C TYR A 53 -1.61 23.99 -1.62
N ALA A 54 -2.80 23.50 -1.23
CA ALA A 54 -3.72 24.22 -0.38
C ALA A 54 -3.18 24.37 1.06
N ASP A 55 -3.59 25.47 1.72
CA ASP A 55 -3.25 25.73 3.11
C ASP A 55 -3.92 24.75 4.07
N GLU A 56 -5.16 24.37 3.76
CA GLU A 56 -5.93 23.35 4.47
C GLU A 56 -6.39 22.26 3.51
N LEU A 57 -6.46 21.03 4.01
CA LEU A 57 -6.89 19.86 3.27
C LEU A 57 -8.40 19.66 3.37
N SER A 58 -9.06 19.39 2.24
CA SER A 58 -10.47 19.01 2.22
C SER A 58 -10.70 17.66 2.92
N PRO A 59 -11.91 17.39 3.42
CA PRO A 59 -12.27 16.08 3.96
C PRO A 59 -12.02 14.93 2.97
N GLU A 60 -12.21 15.16 1.68
CA GLU A 60 -11.98 14.19 0.62
C GLU A 60 -10.48 13.83 0.50
N VAL A 61 -9.60 14.83 0.56
CA VAL A 61 -8.15 14.61 0.51
C VAL A 61 -7.64 13.96 1.79
N LEU A 62 -8.18 14.32 2.96
CA LEU A 62 -7.85 13.66 4.21
C LEU A 62 -8.17 12.16 4.15
N LYS A 63 -9.34 11.78 3.62
CA LYS A 63 -9.70 10.36 3.41
C LYS A 63 -8.74 9.66 2.45
N ALA A 64 -8.30 10.33 1.38
CA ALA A 64 -7.31 9.77 0.47
C ALA A 64 -5.95 9.54 1.16
N PHE A 65 -5.52 10.46 2.02
CA PHE A 65 -4.30 10.30 2.83
C PHE A 65 -4.41 9.21 3.89
N GLU A 66 -5.58 9.02 4.48
CA GLU A 66 -5.83 7.90 5.37
C GLU A 66 -5.69 6.56 4.63
N LEU A 67 -6.22 6.44 3.41
CA LEU A 67 -6.02 5.24 2.58
C LEU A 67 -4.55 5.05 2.19
N GLN A 68 -3.85 6.14 1.87
CA GLN A 68 -2.42 6.11 1.58
C GLN A 68 -1.61 5.63 2.80
N ALA A 69 -1.99 6.02 4.02
CA ALA A 69 -1.35 5.55 5.24
C ALA A 69 -1.50 4.04 5.42
N GLN A 70 -2.69 3.48 5.12
CA GLN A 70 -2.90 2.03 5.17
C GLN A 70 -2.04 1.29 4.16
N THR A 71 -1.84 1.86 2.96
CA THR A 71 -0.98 1.28 1.93
C THR A 71 0.47 1.29 2.39
N LYS A 72 0.96 2.45 2.87
CA LYS A 72 2.31 2.58 3.44
C LYS A 72 2.57 1.60 4.59
N LEU A 73 1.56 1.35 5.43
CA LEU A 73 1.68 0.39 6.51
C LEU A 73 1.98 -1.02 5.97
N LYS A 74 1.28 -1.44 4.92
CA LYS A 74 1.52 -2.74 4.27
C LYS A 74 2.92 -2.76 3.65
N ASP A 75 3.28 -1.72 2.90
CA ASP A 75 4.60 -1.58 2.28
C ASP A 75 5.73 -1.70 3.32
N CYS A 76 5.55 -1.08 4.50
CA CYS A 76 6.51 -1.19 5.60
C CYS A 76 6.79 -2.65 5.98
N TYR A 77 5.74 -3.43 6.24
CA TYR A 77 5.88 -4.83 6.63
C TYR A 77 6.32 -5.73 5.47
N GLU A 78 6.01 -5.40 4.22
CA GLU A 78 6.58 -6.06 3.04
C GLU A 78 8.09 -5.82 2.96
N PHE A 79 8.55 -4.58 3.13
CA PHE A 79 9.97 -4.27 3.18
C PHE A 79 10.68 -4.98 4.33
N LEU A 80 10.06 -5.10 5.51
CA LEU A 80 10.64 -5.89 6.60
C LEU A 80 10.87 -7.35 6.21
N GLN A 81 9.92 -7.98 5.50
CA GLN A 81 10.09 -9.35 5.01
C GLN A 81 11.26 -9.45 4.03
N LEU A 82 11.35 -8.51 3.08
CA LEU A 82 12.47 -8.45 2.13
C LEU A 82 13.82 -8.29 2.84
N ILE A 83 13.90 -7.42 3.84
CA ILE A 83 15.11 -7.18 4.63
C ILE A 83 15.51 -8.45 5.38
N SER A 84 14.56 -9.19 5.94
CA SER A 84 14.81 -10.39 6.75
C SER A 84 15.32 -11.59 5.94
N ASN A 85 14.95 -11.69 4.66
CA ASN A 85 15.23 -12.87 3.85
C ASN A 85 16.64 -12.78 3.22
N PRO A 86 17.59 -13.65 3.63
CA PRO A 86 18.97 -13.62 3.12
C PRO A 86 19.11 -14.15 1.69
N GLY A 87 18.05 -14.72 1.10
CA GLY A 87 18.01 -15.16 -0.29
C GLY A 87 17.92 -14.02 -1.31
N TYR A 88 17.56 -12.80 -0.89
CA TYR A 88 17.61 -11.61 -1.73
C TYR A 88 19.01 -10.96 -1.75
N ASP A 89 19.35 -10.32 -2.87
CA ASP A 89 20.62 -9.60 -3.00
C ASP A 89 20.78 -8.48 -1.94
N THR A 90 22.02 -8.27 -1.51
CA THR A 90 22.39 -7.27 -0.50
C THR A 90 22.01 -5.84 -0.87
N THR A 91 22.10 -5.47 -2.15
CA THR A 91 21.74 -4.14 -2.64
C THR A 91 20.24 -3.92 -2.50
N PHE A 92 19.46 -4.93 -2.89
CA PHE A 92 17.99 -4.88 -2.80
C PHE A 92 17.53 -4.78 -1.35
N ARG A 93 18.12 -5.57 -0.44
CA ARG A 93 17.82 -5.51 1.00
C ARG A 93 18.18 -4.15 1.60
N LYS A 94 19.30 -3.56 1.21
CA LYS A 94 19.69 -2.19 1.62
C LYS A 94 18.73 -1.12 1.09
N GLN A 95 18.25 -1.26 -0.15
CA GLN A 95 17.22 -0.36 -0.68
C GLN A 95 15.92 -0.47 0.12
N ALA A 96 15.49 -1.68 0.49
CA ALA A 96 14.32 -1.87 1.34
C ALA A 96 14.47 -1.20 2.72
N ILE A 97 15.68 -1.18 3.31
CA ILE A 97 15.97 -0.40 4.53
C ILE A 97 15.72 1.09 4.28
N THR A 98 16.30 1.66 3.21
CA THR A 98 16.11 3.08 2.86
C THR A 98 14.64 3.42 2.64
N GLN A 99 13.90 2.57 1.93
CA GLN A 99 12.46 2.76 1.70
C GLN A 99 11.67 2.69 3.00
N THR A 100 11.97 1.74 3.88
CA THR A 100 11.31 1.61 5.19
C THR A 100 11.52 2.87 6.03
N LEU A 101 12.76 3.38 6.13
CA LEU A 101 13.06 4.60 6.87
C LEU A 101 12.31 5.82 6.29
N ALA A 102 12.17 5.90 4.97
CA ALA A 102 11.47 6.99 4.28
C ALA A 102 9.95 7.01 4.50
N LEU A 103 9.37 5.94 5.07
CA LEU A 103 7.96 5.89 5.48
C LEU A 103 7.71 6.64 6.80
N PHE A 104 8.75 6.94 7.57
CA PHE A 104 8.68 7.63 8.86
C PHE A 104 9.19 9.06 8.74
N SER A 105 8.62 9.96 9.53
CA SER A 105 8.85 11.39 9.36
C SER A 105 10.26 11.84 9.77
N SER A 106 10.86 11.16 10.75
CA SER A 106 12.19 11.41 11.34
C SER A 106 13.22 10.35 10.94
N GLY A 107 12.81 9.28 10.25
CA GLY A 107 13.64 8.08 10.06
C GLY A 107 13.89 7.29 11.36
N SER A 108 13.35 7.73 12.51
CA SER A 108 13.46 7.07 13.82
C SER A 108 12.07 6.88 14.42
N GLY A 109 11.23 6.13 13.74
CA GLY A 109 9.89 5.80 14.23
C GLY A 109 9.91 4.68 15.28
N LEU A 110 8.79 4.56 15.98
CA LEU A 110 8.45 3.39 16.77
C LEU A 110 7.55 2.50 15.92
N LEU A 111 7.94 1.23 15.76
CA LEU A 111 7.19 0.24 15.01
C LEU A 111 7.02 -1.01 15.87
N GLN A 112 5.80 -1.53 15.95
CA GLN A 112 5.58 -2.82 16.60
C GLN A 112 6.07 -3.94 15.68
N THR A 113 7.17 -4.59 16.06
CA THR A 113 7.82 -5.63 15.26
C THR A 113 7.34 -7.03 15.62
N GLY A 114 6.82 -7.19 16.84
CA GLY A 114 6.45 -8.49 17.42
C GLY A 114 7.61 -9.43 17.73
N LEU A 115 8.84 -8.97 17.51
CA LEU A 115 10.07 -9.72 17.80
C LEU A 115 10.66 -9.34 19.16
N ASP A 116 10.31 -8.15 19.67
CA ASP A 116 10.65 -7.68 21.00
C ASP A 116 9.42 -7.04 21.66
N SER A 117 9.31 -7.18 22.98
CA SER A 117 8.31 -6.52 23.82
C SER A 117 8.69 -5.06 24.12
N SER A 118 9.94 -4.68 23.85
CA SER A 118 10.45 -3.31 24.02
C SER A 118 10.30 -2.47 22.74
N GLN A 119 10.07 -1.16 22.91
CA GLN A 119 10.11 -0.19 21.82
C GLN A 119 11.57 0.01 21.39
N VAL A 120 11.97 -0.63 20.29
CA VAL A 120 13.30 -0.49 19.70
C VAL A 120 13.29 0.63 18.66
N SER A 121 14.39 1.39 18.57
CA SER A 121 14.54 2.36 17.48
C SER A 121 14.49 1.66 16.13
N LEU A 122 13.74 2.22 15.18
CA LEU A 122 13.61 1.63 13.86
C LEU A 122 14.98 1.35 13.18
N PRO A 123 15.97 2.27 13.17
CA PRO A 123 17.26 2.01 12.51
C PRO A 123 18.00 0.80 13.09
N SER A 124 18.07 0.69 14.43
CA SER A 124 18.75 -0.43 15.09
C SER A 124 18.02 -1.74 14.82
N PHE A 125 16.69 -1.72 14.85
CA PHE A 125 15.89 -2.89 14.49
C PHE A 125 16.15 -3.36 13.05
N LEU A 126 16.18 -2.44 12.08
CA LEU A 126 16.43 -2.78 10.67
C LEU A 126 17.84 -3.35 10.47
N GLU A 127 18.83 -2.86 11.20
CA GLU A 127 20.19 -3.40 11.16
C GLU A 127 20.25 -4.84 11.70
N GLU A 128 19.57 -5.11 12.81
CA GLU A 128 19.47 -6.46 13.37
C GLU A 128 18.75 -7.43 12.44
N LEU A 129 17.66 -6.97 11.82
CA LEU A 129 16.90 -7.73 10.83
C LEU A 129 17.76 -8.05 9.60
N TYR A 130 18.52 -7.08 9.11
CA TYR A 130 19.47 -7.27 8.01
C TYR A 130 20.60 -8.26 8.34
N LYS A 131 21.09 -8.25 9.58
CA LYS A 131 22.09 -9.21 10.06
C LYS A 131 21.51 -10.61 10.29
N GLY A 132 20.20 -10.80 10.14
CA GLY A 132 19.54 -12.09 10.28
C GLY A 132 19.37 -12.54 11.73
N LYS A 133 19.43 -11.62 12.71
CA LYS A 133 19.27 -11.94 14.14
C LYS A 133 18.01 -12.75 14.45
N TRP A 134 16.95 -12.52 13.68
CA TRP A 134 15.62 -13.09 13.87
C TRP A 134 15.24 -14.14 12.82
N GLY A 135 16.16 -14.48 11.91
CA GLY A 135 15.87 -15.30 10.74
C GLY A 135 14.95 -14.60 9.72
N GLU A 136 14.44 -15.37 8.77
CA GLU A 136 13.40 -14.90 7.84
C GLU A 136 12.08 -14.72 8.57
N THR A 137 11.46 -13.56 8.39
CA THR A 137 10.19 -13.21 9.03
C THR A 137 9.09 -13.08 7.98
N ARG A 138 7.90 -13.59 8.29
CA ARG A 138 6.70 -13.43 7.47
C ARG A 138 5.69 -12.58 8.21
N TYR A 139 5.51 -11.35 7.75
CA TYR A 139 4.55 -10.42 8.30
C TYR A 139 3.23 -10.45 7.52
N GLN A 140 2.10 -10.40 8.23
CA GLN A 140 0.79 -10.18 7.63
C GLN A 140 0.04 -9.12 8.41
N VAL A 141 -0.38 -8.07 7.71
CA VAL A 141 -1.23 -7.00 8.24
C VAL A 141 -2.67 -7.25 7.80
N SER A 142 -3.60 -7.17 8.75
CA SER A 142 -5.03 -7.35 8.48
C SER A 142 -5.86 -6.43 9.35
N GLN A 143 -7.14 -6.25 8.98
CA GLN A 143 -8.11 -5.45 9.74
C GLN A 143 -7.61 -4.03 10.06
N VAL A 144 -7.00 -3.37 9.07
CA VAL A 144 -6.55 -1.99 9.23
C VAL A 144 -7.77 -1.09 9.28
N VAL A 145 -7.95 -0.38 10.38
CA VAL A 145 -9.04 0.57 10.61
C VAL A 145 -8.48 1.86 11.18
N LEU A 146 -9.08 3.00 10.83
CA LEU A 146 -8.77 4.25 11.52
C LEU A 146 -9.41 4.23 12.90
N LYS A 147 -8.63 4.55 13.91
CA LYS A 147 -9.08 4.71 15.28
C LYS A 147 -9.30 6.19 15.61
N VAL A 148 -8.41 7.03 15.14
CA VAL A 148 -8.50 8.49 15.22
C VAL A 148 -8.33 9.03 13.79
N PRO A 149 -9.38 9.65 13.20
CA PRO A 149 -9.27 10.29 11.89
C PRO A 149 -8.21 11.38 11.88
N LEU A 150 -7.73 11.75 10.69
CA LEU A 150 -6.80 12.86 10.57
C LEU A 150 -7.44 14.18 11.03
N SER A 151 -6.78 14.83 11.98
CA SER A 151 -7.17 16.14 12.49
C SER A 151 -5.96 17.06 12.46
N MET A 152 -6.21 18.35 12.21
CA MET A 152 -5.14 19.34 12.10
C MET A 152 -4.46 19.52 13.46
N THR A 153 -3.14 19.38 13.49
CA THR A 153 -2.32 19.60 14.69
C THR A 153 -1.52 20.88 14.61
N SER A 154 -1.23 21.36 13.41
CA SER A 154 -0.67 22.68 13.12
C SER A 154 -1.00 23.11 11.69
N ASP A 155 -0.67 24.34 11.33
CA ASP A 155 -0.77 24.90 9.95
C ASP A 155 -0.04 24.06 8.89
N THR A 156 0.83 23.15 9.31
CA THR A 156 1.67 22.33 8.45
C THR A 156 1.58 20.84 8.74
N SER A 157 0.65 20.43 9.62
CA SER A 157 0.52 19.03 10.00
C SER A 157 -0.89 18.60 10.39
N TYR A 158 -1.21 17.36 10.02
CA TYR A 158 -2.34 16.60 10.52
C TYR A 158 -1.83 15.34 11.21
N ALA A 159 -2.52 14.91 12.27
CA ALA A 159 -2.24 13.66 12.96
C ALA A 159 -3.50 12.83 13.13
N GLY A 160 -3.31 11.51 13.12
CA GLY A 160 -4.34 10.52 13.36
C GLY A 160 -3.71 9.21 13.83
N GLN A 161 -4.53 8.17 13.97
CA GLN A 161 -4.07 6.87 14.43
C GLN A 161 -4.88 5.76 13.77
N MET A 162 -4.19 4.72 13.32
CA MET A 162 -4.80 3.48 12.85
C MET A 162 -4.57 2.34 13.84
N ALA A 163 -5.49 1.37 13.79
CA ALA A 163 -5.40 0.11 14.49
C ALA A 163 -5.39 -1.04 13.47
N TYR A 164 -4.59 -2.07 13.73
CA TYR A 164 -4.50 -3.24 12.84
C TYR A 164 -4.10 -4.50 13.61
N MET A 165 -4.39 -5.66 13.01
CA MET A 165 -3.93 -6.94 13.51
C MET A 165 -2.67 -7.37 12.76
N LEU A 166 -1.62 -7.69 13.51
CA LEU A 166 -0.33 -8.13 12.99
C LEU A 166 -0.11 -9.61 13.27
N LYS A 167 0.23 -10.38 12.25
CA LYS A 167 0.80 -11.71 12.40
C LYS A 167 2.28 -11.72 12.02
N LEU A 168 3.04 -12.51 12.77
CA LEU A 168 4.41 -12.87 12.49
C LEU A 168 4.47 -14.40 12.41
N ASN A 169 4.94 -14.94 11.29
CA ASN A 169 5.04 -16.38 11.05
C ASN A 169 3.70 -17.10 11.33
N ASP A 170 2.62 -16.52 10.80
CA ASP A 170 1.23 -17.00 10.91
C ASP A 170 0.62 -16.96 12.34
N GLN A 171 1.35 -16.43 13.33
CA GLN A 171 0.88 -16.22 14.69
C GLN A 171 0.62 -14.74 14.96
N TYR A 172 -0.49 -14.43 15.64
CA TYR A 172 -0.74 -13.05 16.06
C TYR A 172 0.31 -12.57 17.05
N VAL A 173 0.97 -11.46 16.72
CA VAL A 173 1.96 -10.80 17.57
C VAL A 173 1.34 -10.40 18.91
N SER A 174 0.09 -9.94 18.86
CA SER A 174 -0.73 -9.64 20.02
C SER A 174 -2.17 -10.09 19.78
N GLY A 175 -2.84 -10.59 20.82
CA GLY A 175 -4.30 -10.82 20.80
C GLY A 175 -5.12 -9.52 20.80
N ARG A 176 -4.47 -8.37 20.61
CA ARG A 176 -5.07 -7.02 20.58
C ARG A 176 -4.58 -6.27 19.35
N PRO A 177 -5.37 -5.32 18.83
CA PRO A 177 -4.92 -4.46 17.73
C PRO A 177 -3.69 -3.64 18.13
N VAL A 178 -2.72 -3.58 17.22
CA VAL A 178 -1.57 -2.68 17.27
C VAL A 178 -2.02 -1.29 16.87
N LEU A 179 -1.52 -0.27 17.54
CA LEU A 179 -1.78 1.14 17.22
C LEU A 179 -0.57 1.72 16.50
N GLN A 180 -0.81 2.41 15.39
CA GLN A 180 0.21 3.15 14.65
C GLN A 180 -0.27 4.58 14.40
N ASP A 181 0.57 5.53 14.76
CA ASP A 181 0.32 6.94 14.50
C ASP A 181 0.50 7.24 13.01
N ILE A 182 -0.30 8.16 12.50
CA ILE A 182 -0.24 8.65 11.12
C ILE A 182 0.00 10.15 11.20
N VAL A 183 0.94 10.63 10.40
CA VAL A 183 1.24 12.06 10.30
C VAL A 183 1.20 12.46 8.83
N VAL A 184 0.47 13.52 8.52
CA VAL A 184 0.53 14.18 7.22
C VAL A 184 1.18 15.53 7.44
N LYS A 185 2.29 15.84 6.75
CA LYS A 185 2.99 17.11 6.92
C LYS A 185 3.40 17.72 5.59
N LYS A 186 3.45 19.05 5.53
CA LYS A 186 4.06 19.79 4.43
C LYS A 186 5.57 19.50 4.39
N VAL A 187 6.10 19.13 3.23
CA VAL A 187 7.52 18.88 2.99
C VAL A 187 7.96 19.55 1.70
N SER A 188 9.16 20.12 1.71
CA SER A 188 9.80 20.64 0.49
C SER A 188 10.38 19.48 -0.32
N MET A 189 10.02 19.39 -1.59
CA MET A 189 10.59 18.46 -2.55
C MET A 189 11.16 19.20 -3.76
N ASP A 190 12.29 18.72 -4.25
CA ASP A 190 12.93 19.18 -5.46
C ASP A 190 12.43 18.35 -6.66
N PHE A 191 11.95 19.06 -7.68
CA PHE A 191 11.48 18.51 -8.95
C PHE A 191 12.35 19.01 -10.11
N GLY A 192 13.64 18.65 -10.10
CA GLY A 192 14.55 19.00 -11.20
C GLY A 192 15.05 20.45 -11.14
N GLY A 193 15.25 20.96 -9.92
CA GLY A 193 15.69 22.33 -9.63
C GLY A 193 14.59 23.25 -9.12
N GLU A 194 13.32 22.83 -9.23
CA GLU A 194 12.18 23.56 -8.67
C GLU A 194 11.79 22.97 -7.31
N VAL A 195 11.79 23.79 -6.27
CA VAL A 195 11.37 23.38 -4.93
C VAL A 195 9.90 23.68 -4.73
N SER A 196 9.10 22.64 -4.48
CA SER A 196 7.68 22.74 -4.17
C SER A 196 7.38 22.21 -2.77
N VAL A 197 6.41 22.81 -2.08
CA VAL A 197 5.91 22.33 -0.79
C VAL A 197 4.68 21.47 -1.06
N ILE A 198 4.74 20.20 -0.64
CA ILE A 198 3.66 19.23 -0.82
C ILE A 198 3.29 18.56 0.49
N TRP A 199 2.03 18.12 0.61
CA TRP A 199 1.62 17.26 1.71
C TRP A 199 2.12 15.82 1.51
N LYS A 200 2.72 15.23 2.54
CA LYS A 200 3.20 13.84 2.53
C LYS A 200 2.75 13.08 3.78
N VAL A 201 2.36 11.83 3.56
CA VAL A 201 1.91 10.89 4.61
C VAL A 201 3.06 10.05 5.14
N PHE A 202 3.11 9.89 6.47
CA PHE A 202 4.10 9.15 7.23
C PHE A 202 3.44 8.25 8.28
N LEU A 203 4.11 7.15 8.63
CA LEU A 203 3.67 6.17 9.63
C LEU A 203 4.08 6.55 11.07
N GLY A 204 4.04 7.83 11.40
CA GLY A 204 4.47 8.35 12.69
C GLY A 204 5.66 9.30 12.56
N ASN A 205 5.96 9.96 13.68
CA ASN A 205 7.00 10.96 13.74
C ASN A 205 8.39 10.37 13.64
#